data_AF-A0A661FDQ3-F1
#
_entry.id   AF-A0A661FDQ3-F1
#
_cell.length_a   1.000
_cell.length_b   1.000
_cell.length_c   1.000
_cell.angle_alpha   90.00
_cell.angle_beta   90.00
_cell.angle_gamma   90.00
#
_symmetry.space_group_name_H-M   'P 1'
#
loop_
_entity.id
_entity.type
_entity.pdbx_description
1 polymer ?
#
loop_
_entity_poly.entity_id
_entity_poly.type
_entity_poly.pdbx_seq_one_letter_code
_entity_poly.pdbx_strand_id
1 'polypeptide(L)'
;TSNSRRGFYGFGEAASATLAGDGEDAADGVLEDDYQDDVHKGKTYTDDNGQTRDIENCNSCHSKQYFKSPLLNVDLDANHDFPKGNSDMDVRNDLDYAPNAKSCEECHIKAKTPIIPSGHDTLLAAHRELWKGNGDMAGYSQESLTKVTQTHFDVVSCQACHINGKKSRGNPIQLLYRYRIAENGMSTMVPYNPRVRSYWKDKTSGRVLVKTELNSVFEKGTDADGNLFGSIVDPVSGEQLGKVSARDGRHGFRFGKPDTYESYMALKVAYDSLLRKKGYSNPDTAEVLTESNEYIISHNTRPSPDSVQCEECHERKQSGAFSALVSPKGIMGKANVKTIRTIPDARLVAEGHYILDLPYMQIQDNGDVTINVDDILYATKIDPFMTILKNSSATEVTGEFRKIDTASLIRAAGPKLGALMSLDLPSANTFFFQVNKGKFTLRDMAAAIDGNTVNDILFPTYRGALGLVAGAEDVAQGILDARNYGQLKSDVFYFNVLDSAKKHVQSFNGASMFIMASYKGSKTDVNDINIMMANWDLTSITTIATSEILMMAPATGEEAGFVLFKTTEPGYFIIADK
;
A
#
# COMPACT_ATOMS: atom_id res chain seq x y z
N THR A 1 26.49 -21.30 10.89
CA THR A 1 26.89 -20.76 9.58
C THR A 1 26.10 -19.49 9.31
N SER A 2 26.10 -18.48 10.18
CA SER A 2 27.21 -17.66 10.73
C SER A 2 27.88 -16.78 9.66
N ASN A 3 27.71 -15.47 9.84
CA ASN A 3 28.53 -14.35 9.34
C ASN A 3 28.38 -13.80 7.90
N SER A 4 27.44 -14.22 7.04
CA SER A 4 27.44 -13.66 5.66
C SER A 4 26.10 -13.34 4.97
N ARG A 5 24.92 -13.46 5.59
CA ARG A 5 23.65 -13.37 4.81
C ARG A 5 22.44 -12.70 5.47
N ARG A 6 22.60 -11.84 6.48
CA ARG A 6 21.48 -11.07 7.06
C ARG A 6 21.71 -9.56 7.17
N GLY A 7 22.73 -9.06 6.51
CA GLY A 7 22.92 -7.66 6.28
C GLY A 7 24.29 -7.46 5.66
N PHE A 8 24.44 -6.28 5.05
CA PHE A 8 25.66 -5.54 5.20
C PHE A 8 26.86 -6.10 4.41
N TYR A 9 26.97 -5.68 3.15
CA TYR A 9 28.26 -5.64 2.45
C TYR A 9 28.71 -4.19 2.32
N GLY A 10 29.69 -3.83 3.14
CA GLY A 10 30.49 -2.62 2.95
C GLY A 10 29.90 -1.34 3.56
N PHE A 11 30.67 -0.70 4.44
CA PHE A 11 30.21 0.45 5.20
C PHE A 11 31.38 1.39 5.50
N GLY A 12 31.15 2.70 5.40
CA GLY A 12 32.01 3.72 6.01
C GLY A 12 32.97 4.39 5.02
N GLU A 13 34.13 4.85 5.47
CA GLU A 13 35.11 5.57 4.63
C GLU A 13 35.49 4.81 3.35
N ALA A 14 35.47 3.47 3.41
CA ALA A 14 35.66 2.55 2.28
C ALA A 14 34.49 2.48 1.25
N ALA A 15 33.37 3.14 1.53
CA ALA A 15 32.22 3.32 0.64
C ALA A 15 32.15 4.74 0.04
N SER A 16 33.09 5.62 0.40
CA SER A 16 33.18 6.99 -0.15
C SER A 16 33.63 6.93 -1.61
N ALA A 17 33.15 7.88 -2.43
CA ALA A 17 33.64 8.05 -3.79
C ALA A 17 35.16 8.23 -3.79
N THR A 18 35.90 7.34 -4.46
CA THR A 18 37.32 7.51 -4.74
C THR A 18 37.53 7.48 -6.25
N LEU A 19 38.48 8.28 -6.71
CA LEU A 19 38.87 8.32 -8.11
C LEU A 19 40.00 7.30 -8.29
N ALA A 20 39.87 6.38 -9.24
CA ALA A 20 40.95 5.48 -9.60
C ALA A 20 42.04 6.26 -10.34
N GLY A 21 43.23 6.33 -9.73
CA GLY A 21 44.44 6.94 -10.31
C GLY A 21 44.85 8.22 -9.60
N ASP A 22 45.71 8.08 -8.60
CA ASP A 22 46.41 9.20 -7.96
C ASP A 22 47.33 9.87 -8.99
N GLY A 23 46.83 10.92 -9.64
CA GLY A 23 47.57 11.71 -10.63
C GLY A 23 47.03 13.13 -10.70
N GLU A 24 47.36 13.93 -9.68
CA GLU A 24 47.36 15.41 -9.54
C GLU A 24 46.23 16.31 -10.11
N ASP A 25 45.22 15.82 -10.85
CA ASP A 25 44.07 16.62 -11.25
C ASP A 25 42.74 15.84 -11.08
N ALA A 26 41.86 16.36 -10.22
CA ALA A 26 40.54 15.77 -9.93
C ALA A 26 39.57 15.75 -11.13
N ALA A 27 39.98 16.33 -12.27
CA ALA A 27 39.21 16.37 -13.51
C ALA A 27 39.35 15.10 -14.38
N ASP A 28 40.39 14.29 -14.15
CA ASP A 28 40.76 13.16 -15.02
C ASP A 28 40.54 11.78 -14.37
N GLY A 29 40.06 11.75 -13.13
CA GLY A 29 39.80 10.51 -12.39
C GLY A 29 38.55 9.78 -12.89
N VAL A 30 38.68 8.48 -13.14
CA VAL A 30 37.52 7.60 -13.35
C VAL A 30 37.02 7.14 -11.98
N LEU A 31 35.72 7.31 -11.70
CA LEU A 31 35.10 6.80 -10.48
C LEU A 31 35.33 5.29 -10.36
N GLU A 32 35.74 4.81 -9.19
CA GLU A 32 35.94 3.38 -8.94
C GLU A 32 34.59 2.62 -9.01
N ASP A 33 34.52 1.51 -9.75
CA ASP A 33 33.27 0.81 -10.11
C ASP A 33 32.62 -0.03 -8.97
N ASP A 34 33.32 -0.27 -7.84
CA ASP A 34 32.87 -1.17 -6.76
C ASP A 34 32.85 -0.52 -5.38
N TYR A 35 31.95 0.45 -5.18
CA TYR A 35 31.67 0.99 -3.84
C TYR A 35 31.03 -0.05 -2.93
N GLN A 36 31.49 -0.06 -1.69
CA GLN A 36 30.82 -0.69 -0.57
C GLN A 36 29.42 -0.05 -0.32
N ASP A 37 28.40 -0.85 -0.03
CA ASP A 37 26.99 -0.43 0.01
C ASP A 37 26.59 0.18 1.38
N ASP A 38 26.77 1.51 1.57
CA ASP A 38 26.08 2.47 2.51
C ASP A 38 27.05 3.59 2.99
N VAL A 39 26.80 4.84 2.59
CA VAL A 39 27.68 6.00 2.84
C VAL A 39 27.63 6.56 4.27
N HIS A 40 26.73 6.07 5.12
CA HIS A 40 26.46 6.70 6.42
C HIS A 40 27.38 6.21 7.56
N LYS A 41 28.12 5.11 7.41
CA LYS A 41 28.92 4.58 8.53
C LYS A 41 30.11 5.47 8.89
N GLY A 42 30.44 5.53 10.18
CA GLY A 42 31.50 6.39 10.72
C GLY A 42 31.13 7.88 10.73
N LYS A 43 29.91 8.22 10.27
CA LYS A 43 29.29 9.52 10.53
C LYS A 43 28.58 9.46 11.87
N THR A 44 28.35 10.63 12.43
CA THR A 44 27.71 10.77 13.73
C THR A 44 26.25 11.19 13.55
N TYR A 45 25.36 10.54 14.29
CA TYR A 45 23.92 10.83 14.34
C TYR A 45 23.55 11.35 15.73
N THR A 46 22.75 12.41 15.79
CA THR A 46 22.17 12.91 17.04
C THR A 46 20.65 12.73 17.02
N ASP A 47 20.11 11.97 17.97
CA ASP A 47 18.68 11.72 18.12
C ASP A 47 17.98 12.93 18.76
N ASP A 48 16.65 12.99 18.69
CA ASP A 48 15.88 14.14 19.18
C ASP A 48 15.94 14.31 20.71
N ASN A 49 16.32 13.24 21.42
CA ASN A 49 16.60 13.25 22.85
C ASN A 49 17.99 13.84 23.20
N GLY A 50 18.77 14.27 22.19
CA GLY A 50 20.11 14.85 22.34
C GLY A 50 21.23 13.82 22.44
N GLN A 51 20.96 12.53 22.30
CA GLN A 51 21.99 11.50 22.30
C GLN A 51 22.69 11.42 20.94
N THR A 52 24.01 11.52 20.98
CA THR A 52 24.88 11.43 19.82
C THR A 52 25.53 10.05 19.76
N ARG A 53 25.57 9.44 18.57
CA ARG A 53 26.12 8.10 18.33
C ARG A 53 26.76 8.00 16.95
N ASP A 54 27.88 7.30 16.87
CA ASP A 54 28.47 6.95 15.59
C ASP A 54 27.65 5.85 14.92
N ILE A 55 27.41 6.03 13.62
CA ILE A 55 26.67 5.09 12.80
C ILE A 55 27.62 3.93 12.47
N GLU A 56 27.73 2.95 13.35
CA GLU A 56 28.57 1.76 13.10
C GLU A 56 27.78 0.60 12.49
N ASN A 57 26.46 0.63 12.66
CA ASN A 57 25.49 -0.32 12.12
C ASN A 57 24.08 0.28 12.21
N CYS A 58 23.11 -0.44 11.65
CA CYS A 58 21.70 -0.05 11.64
C CYS A 58 21.11 0.27 13.01
N ASN A 59 21.59 -0.32 14.11
CA ASN A 59 21.00 -0.05 15.42
C ASN A 59 21.31 1.37 15.91
N SER A 60 22.33 2.03 15.36
CA SER A 60 22.54 3.47 15.55
C SER A 60 21.38 4.31 15.00
N CYS A 61 20.45 3.74 14.24
CA CYS A 61 19.24 4.44 13.78
C CYS A 61 17.95 3.70 14.19
N HIS A 62 18.05 2.40 14.49
CA HIS A 62 16.94 1.49 14.73
C HIS A 62 16.86 0.96 16.15
N SER A 63 17.60 1.53 17.11
CA SER A 63 17.47 1.18 18.52
C SER A 63 17.21 2.43 19.33
N LYS A 64 16.19 2.39 20.20
CA LYS A 64 15.88 3.51 21.09
C LYS A 64 16.99 3.77 22.12
N GLN A 65 17.85 2.79 22.40
CA GLN A 65 18.90 2.86 23.43
C GLN A 65 20.19 2.08 23.10
N TYR A 66 20.72 2.23 21.89
CA TYR A 66 21.77 1.32 21.41
C TYR A 66 23.12 1.35 22.17
N PHE A 67 23.46 2.46 22.82
CA PHE A 67 24.75 2.59 23.50
C PHE A 67 24.58 3.13 24.92
N LYS A 68 24.92 2.30 25.90
CA LYS A 68 25.30 2.77 27.24
C LYS A 68 26.79 3.08 27.25
N SER A 69 27.14 4.16 27.95
CA SER A 69 28.51 4.33 28.45
C SER A 69 28.90 3.06 29.22
N PRO A 70 30.11 2.49 29.04
CA PRO A 70 30.55 1.27 29.72
C PRO A 70 30.44 1.31 31.26
N LEU A 71 30.28 2.51 31.82
CA LEU A 71 30.21 2.79 33.25
C LEU A 71 28.78 2.85 33.81
N LEU A 72 27.73 2.70 32.98
CA LEU A 72 26.33 2.73 33.41
C LEU A 72 25.76 1.31 33.48
N ASN A 73 25.19 0.95 34.64
CA ASN A 73 24.46 -0.31 34.83
C ASN A 73 23.37 -0.47 33.78
N VAL A 74 23.14 -1.69 33.28
CA VAL A 74 22.00 -1.99 32.37
C VAL A 74 20.71 -1.61 33.07
N ASP A 75 19.88 -0.81 32.39
CA ASP A 75 18.61 -0.35 32.93
C ASP A 75 17.59 -1.33 32.37
N LEU A 76 17.11 -2.21 33.23
CA LEU A 76 16.19 -3.27 32.85
C LEU A 76 14.75 -2.75 32.66
N ASP A 77 14.47 -1.52 33.13
CA ASP A 77 13.18 -0.84 32.98
C ASP A 77 13.13 0.02 31.72
N ALA A 78 14.28 0.27 31.09
CA ALA A 78 14.36 0.96 29.83
C ALA A 78 13.69 0.20 28.68
N ASN A 79 13.05 0.94 27.77
CA ASN A 79 12.50 0.37 26.54
C ASN A 79 13.65 -0.03 25.60
N HIS A 80 13.92 -1.35 25.55
CA HIS A 80 14.91 -1.99 24.66
C HIS A 80 14.35 -2.33 23.27
N ASP A 81 13.18 -1.79 22.90
CA ASP A 81 12.58 -2.05 21.60
C ASP A 81 13.43 -1.40 20.49
N PHE A 82 13.64 -2.16 19.41
CA PHE A 82 14.23 -1.67 18.18
C PHE A 82 13.11 -1.15 17.26
N PRO A 83 13.13 0.13 16.79
CA PRO A 83 12.45 0.51 15.57
C PRO A 83 12.68 -0.54 14.49
N LYS A 84 11.61 -1.06 13.92
CA LYS A 84 11.71 -2.30 13.14
C LYS A 84 12.34 -2.05 11.78
N GLY A 85 13.40 -2.80 11.46
CA GLY A 85 13.79 -3.08 10.09
C GLY A 85 12.83 -4.12 9.51
N ASN A 86 11.97 -3.73 8.57
CA ASN A 86 10.98 -4.62 7.96
C ASN A 86 11.68 -5.78 7.22
N SER A 87 11.92 -6.91 7.88
CA SER A 87 12.63 -8.06 7.29
C SER A 87 11.73 -8.93 6.40
N ASP A 88 12.35 -9.68 5.49
CA ASP A 88 11.75 -10.65 4.56
C ASP A 88 11.02 -11.83 5.23
N MET A 89 11.18 -11.97 6.55
CA MET A 89 10.63 -13.06 7.36
C MET A 89 9.38 -12.67 8.15
N ASP A 90 9.02 -11.39 8.19
CA ASP A 90 7.81 -10.99 8.90
C ASP A 90 6.57 -11.22 8.02
N VAL A 91 5.65 -12.03 8.52
CA VAL A 91 4.45 -12.45 7.77
C VAL A 91 3.22 -11.67 8.23
N ARG A 92 3.30 -10.93 9.35
CA ARG A 92 2.20 -10.13 9.91
C ARG A 92 2.64 -8.75 10.38
N ASN A 93 3.18 -7.96 9.43
CA ASN A 93 3.54 -6.57 9.65
C ASN A 93 2.32 -5.68 10.01
N ASP A 94 1.12 -6.20 9.75
CA ASP A 94 -0.21 -5.63 10.02
C ASP A 94 -0.66 -5.74 11.48
N LEU A 95 0.02 -6.52 12.31
CA LEU A 95 -0.24 -6.65 13.75
C LEU A 95 0.90 -6.11 14.61
N ASP A 96 1.90 -5.52 13.95
CA ASP A 96 3.04 -4.94 14.59
C ASP A 96 2.82 -3.44 14.79
N TYR A 97 2.67 -3.04 16.06
CA TYR A 97 2.48 -1.65 16.46
C TYR A 97 3.80 -0.93 16.76
N ALA A 98 4.94 -1.57 16.51
CA ALA A 98 6.25 -0.94 16.67
C ALA A 98 6.46 0.17 15.60
N PRO A 99 7.12 1.28 15.96
CA PRO A 99 7.52 2.29 15.00
C PRO A 99 8.35 1.67 13.86
N ASN A 100 8.07 2.09 12.62
CA ASN A 100 8.86 1.69 11.46
C ASN A 100 10.32 2.18 11.60
N ALA A 101 11.22 1.55 10.86
CA ALA A 101 12.54 2.10 10.57
C ALA A 101 12.45 3.56 10.11
N LYS A 102 13.27 4.45 10.70
CA LYS A 102 13.35 5.86 10.29
C LYS A 102 13.70 5.95 8.80
N SER A 103 12.95 6.77 8.07
CA SER A 103 13.16 7.06 6.65
C SER A 103 14.35 8.02 6.42
N CYS A 104 14.80 8.19 5.17
CA CYS A 104 15.79 9.20 4.84
C CYS A 104 15.26 10.61 5.19
N GLU A 105 13.99 10.82 4.91
CA GLU A 105 13.25 12.05 5.17
C GLU A 105 13.18 12.36 6.67
N GLU A 106 13.04 11.34 7.52
CA GLU A 106 13.09 11.51 8.97
C GLU A 106 14.44 12.08 9.44
N CYS A 107 15.55 11.59 8.88
CA CYS A 107 16.91 12.03 9.27
C CYS A 107 17.34 13.36 8.62
N HIS A 108 16.95 13.59 7.36
CA HIS A 108 17.47 14.68 6.55
C HIS A 108 16.49 15.86 6.40
N ILE A 109 15.26 15.73 6.88
CA ILE A 109 14.22 16.79 6.82
C ILE A 109 13.61 17.06 8.19
N LYS A 110 13.14 16.01 8.89
CA LYS A 110 12.31 16.18 10.09
C LYS A 110 13.07 16.21 11.41
N ALA A 111 14.25 15.60 11.47
CA ALA A 111 15.08 15.56 12.67
C ALA A 111 15.32 16.98 13.22
N LYS A 112 15.41 17.12 14.55
CA LYS A 112 15.67 18.42 15.19
C LYS A 112 16.94 19.10 14.66
N THR A 113 17.93 18.31 14.23
CA THR A 113 19.12 18.78 13.53
C THR A 113 19.31 17.95 12.27
N PRO A 114 18.71 18.38 11.14
CA PRO A 114 18.83 17.65 9.89
C PRO A 114 20.30 17.61 9.44
N ILE A 115 20.75 16.43 9.03
CA ILE A 115 22.10 16.27 8.48
C ILE A 115 21.98 16.39 6.96
N ILE A 116 22.64 17.34 6.34
CA ILE A 116 22.69 17.44 4.88
C ILE A 116 24.13 17.13 4.44
N PRO A 117 24.40 15.95 3.83
CA PRO A 117 25.76 15.51 3.55
C PRO A 117 26.59 16.48 2.69
N SER A 118 25.93 17.27 1.85
CA SER A 118 26.55 18.27 0.99
C SER A 118 26.82 19.62 1.66
N GLY A 119 26.49 19.79 2.96
CA GLY A 119 26.72 21.04 3.70
C GLY A 119 25.80 22.21 3.32
N HIS A 120 24.78 21.98 2.50
CA HIS A 120 23.79 23.00 2.12
C HIS A 120 22.74 23.18 3.21
N ASP A 121 22.05 24.34 3.21
CA ASP A 121 21.00 24.65 4.19
C ASP A 121 19.74 23.77 4.08
N THR A 122 19.44 23.28 2.87
CA THR A 122 18.27 22.41 2.61
C THR A 122 18.60 21.32 1.58
N LEU A 123 17.90 20.18 1.65
CA LEU A 123 18.00 19.14 0.62
C LEU A 123 17.58 19.65 -0.76
N LEU A 124 16.60 20.56 -0.82
CA LEU A 124 16.17 21.21 -2.06
C LEU A 124 17.30 22.02 -2.68
N ALA A 125 18.04 22.79 -1.88
CA ALA A 125 19.21 23.53 -2.36
C ALA A 125 20.30 22.58 -2.87
N ALA A 126 20.60 21.52 -2.12
CA ALA A 126 21.58 20.50 -2.52
C ALA A 126 21.23 19.84 -3.87
N HIS A 127 19.99 19.37 -4.04
CA HIS A 127 19.58 18.69 -5.27
C HIS A 127 19.49 19.65 -6.46
N ARG A 128 19.11 20.91 -6.24
CA ARG A 128 19.14 21.94 -7.29
C ARG A 128 20.55 22.17 -7.81
N GLU A 129 21.54 22.23 -6.91
CA GLU A 129 22.94 22.42 -7.31
C GLU A 129 23.48 21.17 -8.03
N LEU A 130 23.26 19.98 -7.47
CA LEU A 130 23.79 18.73 -8.00
C LEU A 130 23.19 18.34 -9.35
N TRP A 131 21.87 18.44 -9.53
CA TRP A 131 21.23 18.14 -10.83
C TRP A 131 21.56 19.16 -11.92
N LYS A 132 21.87 20.40 -11.52
CA LYS A 132 22.40 21.41 -12.43
C LYS A 132 23.87 21.11 -12.77
N GLY A 133 24.67 20.72 -11.79
CA GLY A 133 26.10 20.41 -11.93
C GLY A 133 26.38 19.16 -12.78
N ASN A 134 25.52 18.14 -12.69
CA ASN A 134 25.60 16.93 -13.52
C ASN A 134 25.21 17.14 -14.99
N GLY A 135 24.79 18.35 -15.37
CA GLY A 135 24.43 18.68 -16.75
C GLY A 135 23.04 18.20 -17.20
N ASP A 136 22.38 17.34 -16.41
CA ASP A 136 21.04 16.81 -16.72
C ASP A 136 19.97 17.90 -16.88
N MET A 137 20.12 19.00 -16.14
CA MET A 137 19.22 20.16 -16.18
C MET A 137 19.88 21.40 -16.79
N ALA A 138 20.97 21.23 -17.55
CA ALA A 138 21.62 22.33 -18.24
C ALA A 138 20.64 23.05 -19.19
N GLY A 139 20.50 24.38 -19.02
CA GLY A 139 19.58 25.21 -19.82
C GLY A 139 18.15 25.33 -19.28
N TYR A 140 17.80 24.67 -18.18
CA TYR A 140 16.51 24.87 -17.53
C TYR A 140 16.46 26.21 -16.79
N SER A 141 15.28 26.86 -16.77
CA SER A 141 15.08 28.04 -15.93
C SER A 141 15.14 27.66 -14.45
N GLN A 142 15.54 28.60 -13.59
CA GLN A 142 15.61 28.38 -12.14
C GLN A 142 14.26 27.94 -11.54
N GLU A 143 13.16 28.52 -12.04
CA GLU A 143 11.80 28.15 -11.63
C GLU A 143 11.45 26.71 -12.03
N SER A 144 11.79 26.31 -13.26
CA SER A 144 11.56 24.94 -13.75
C SER A 144 12.36 23.93 -12.92
N LEU A 145 13.62 24.24 -12.62
CA LEU A 145 14.47 23.40 -11.78
C LEU A 145 13.86 23.22 -10.39
N THR A 146 13.47 24.30 -9.72
CA THR A 146 12.81 24.22 -8.40
C THR A 146 11.54 23.38 -8.45
N LYS A 147 10.67 23.60 -9.44
CA LYS A 147 9.41 22.86 -9.58
C LYS A 147 9.65 21.36 -9.80
N VAL A 148 10.60 21.00 -10.66
CA VAL A 148 10.97 19.61 -10.94
C VAL A 148 11.54 18.93 -9.70
N THR A 149 12.47 19.59 -8.99
CA THR A 149 13.06 19.04 -7.76
C THR A 149 12.00 18.87 -6.66
N GLN A 150 11.12 19.84 -6.47
CA GLN A 150 10.04 19.71 -5.49
C GLN A 150 9.08 18.56 -5.84
N THR A 151 8.69 18.43 -7.11
CA THR A 151 7.81 17.33 -7.54
C THR A 151 8.42 15.96 -7.22
N HIS A 152 9.73 15.79 -7.36
CA HIS A 152 10.39 14.55 -6.99
C HIS A 152 10.32 14.29 -5.47
N PHE A 153 10.57 15.30 -4.64
CA PHE A 153 10.41 15.14 -3.18
C PHE A 153 8.98 14.81 -2.76
N ASP A 154 7.99 15.30 -3.51
CA ASP A 154 6.57 15.10 -3.17
C ASP A 154 6.09 13.68 -3.52
N VAL A 155 6.61 13.09 -4.62
CA VAL A 155 6.08 11.83 -5.18
C VAL A 155 7.06 10.66 -5.22
N VAL A 156 8.37 10.90 -5.09
CA VAL A 156 9.44 9.90 -5.17
C VAL A 156 10.25 9.91 -3.88
N SER A 157 10.33 8.75 -3.22
CA SER A 157 11.11 8.63 -1.98
C SER A 157 12.61 8.74 -2.26
N CYS A 158 13.39 9.25 -1.31
CA CYS A 158 14.86 9.32 -1.48
C CYS A 158 15.45 7.93 -1.80
N GLN A 159 14.88 6.88 -1.21
CA GLN A 159 15.27 5.49 -1.42
C GLN A 159 15.11 5.07 -2.89
N ALA A 160 14.06 5.53 -3.58
CA ALA A 160 13.82 5.16 -4.98
C ALA A 160 14.93 5.65 -5.92
N CYS A 161 15.54 6.80 -5.62
CA CYS A 161 16.65 7.34 -6.42
C CYS A 161 18.02 6.87 -5.92
N HIS A 162 18.19 6.69 -4.60
CA HIS A 162 19.50 6.41 -4.00
C HIS A 162 19.76 4.93 -3.71
N ILE A 163 18.80 4.04 -3.93
CA ILE A 163 18.96 2.60 -3.73
C ILE A 163 18.69 1.88 -5.06
N ASN A 164 19.76 1.66 -5.82
CA ASN A 164 19.73 0.92 -7.08
C ASN A 164 20.86 -0.16 -7.10
N GLY A 165 20.90 -0.97 -8.16
CA GLY A 165 22.02 -1.89 -8.45
C GLY A 165 22.29 -3.00 -7.40
N LYS A 166 21.30 -3.35 -6.57
CA LYS A 166 21.50 -4.29 -5.44
C LYS A 166 21.68 -5.73 -5.88
N LYS A 167 22.42 -6.51 -5.09
CA LYS A 167 22.66 -7.94 -5.32
C LYS A 167 22.24 -8.78 -4.10
N SER A 168 21.65 -9.95 -4.33
CA SER A 168 21.37 -10.97 -3.32
C SER A 168 22.17 -12.22 -3.66
N ARG A 169 23.12 -12.58 -2.78
CA ARG A 169 24.00 -13.76 -2.95
C ARG A 169 24.74 -13.76 -4.31
N GLY A 170 25.19 -12.59 -4.75
CA GLY A 170 25.90 -12.39 -6.02
C GLY A 170 25.00 -12.13 -7.23
N ASN A 171 23.69 -12.37 -7.13
CA ASN A 171 22.77 -12.16 -8.24
C ASN A 171 22.10 -10.79 -8.14
N PRO A 172 21.97 -10.02 -9.25
CA PRO A 172 21.23 -8.78 -9.27
C PRO A 172 19.79 -8.95 -8.74
N ILE A 173 19.34 -7.98 -7.95
CA ILE A 173 17.96 -7.86 -7.50
C ILE A 173 17.30 -6.86 -8.45
N GLN A 174 16.31 -7.34 -9.20
CA GLN A 174 15.42 -6.45 -9.93
C GLN A 174 14.48 -5.76 -8.95
N LEU A 175 14.67 -4.45 -8.82
CA LEU A 175 13.85 -3.56 -8.00
C LEU A 175 12.56 -3.20 -8.75
N LEU A 176 11.46 -3.22 -8.00
CA LEU A 176 10.17 -2.72 -8.44
C LEU A 176 9.79 -1.50 -7.61
N TYR A 177 8.81 -0.74 -8.09
CA TYR A 177 8.37 0.49 -7.45
C TYR A 177 6.86 0.47 -7.25
N ARG A 178 6.42 1.04 -6.14
CA ARG A 178 4.99 1.19 -5.82
C ARG A 178 4.71 2.47 -5.05
N TYR A 179 3.46 2.90 -5.02
CA TYR A 179 3.03 3.92 -4.08
C TYR A 179 2.72 3.31 -2.70
N ARG A 180 3.13 4.03 -1.65
CA ARG A 180 2.78 3.76 -0.25
C ARG A 180 2.65 5.09 0.48
N ILE A 181 1.77 5.13 1.48
CA ILE A 181 1.70 6.25 2.41
C ILE A 181 3.00 6.32 3.22
N ALA A 182 3.76 7.39 3.05
CA ALA A 182 4.94 7.72 3.82
C ALA A 182 4.56 8.30 5.20
N GLU A 183 5.55 8.53 6.06
CA GLU A 183 5.33 9.03 7.43
C GLU A 183 4.69 10.43 7.47
N ASN A 184 4.79 11.20 6.40
CA ASN A 184 4.13 12.50 6.24
C ASN A 184 2.67 12.38 5.75
N GLY A 185 2.14 11.17 5.59
CA GLY A 185 0.79 10.94 5.08
C GLY A 185 0.64 11.05 3.57
N MET A 186 1.70 11.41 2.83
CA MET A 186 1.66 11.49 1.37
C MET A 186 1.85 10.13 0.73
N SER A 187 1.21 9.92 -0.42
CA SER A 187 1.45 8.75 -1.26
C SER A 187 2.76 8.93 -2.01
N THR A 188 3.78 8.17 -1.64
CA THR A 188 5.14 8.32 -2.16
C THR A 188 5.59 7.02 -2.82
N MET A 189 6.32 7.13 -3.92
CA MET A 189 6.87 5.99 -4.63
C MET A 189 8.08 5.43 -3.88
N VAL A 190 8.03 4.14 -3.52
CA VAL A 190 9.09 3.45 -2.76
C VAL A 190 9.61 2.22 -3.52
N PRO A 191 10.92 1.92 -3.45
CA PRO A 191 11.49 0.72 -4.03
C PRO A 191 11.18 -0.49 -3.13
N TYR A 192 10.83 -1.62 -3.76
CA TYR A 192 10.58 -2.87 -3.04
C TYR A 192 11.02 -4.10 -3.84
N ASN A 193 11.13 -5.22 -3.12
CA ASN A 193 11.30 -6.54 -3.73
C ASN A 193 10.12 -7.45 -3.34
N PRO A 194 9.28 -7.89 -4.30
CA PRO A 194 8.07 -8.66 -4.01
C PRO A 194 8.42 -10.02 -3.41
N ARG A 195 7.73 -10.37 -2.32
CA ARG A 195 7.88 -11.68 -1.68
C ARG A 195 6.67 -12.54 -2.00
N VAL A 196 6.74 -13.16 -3.17
CA VAL A 196 5.70 -14.03 -3.74
C VAL A 196 5.37 -15.21 -2.81
N ARG A 197 4.09 -15.48 -2.63
CA ARG A 197 3.52 -16.62 -1.90
C ARG A 197 2.38 -17.22 -2.67
N SER A 198 2.08 -18.47 -2.36
CA SER A 198 0.84 -19.07 -2.78
C SER A 198 0.23 -19.90 -1.67
N TYR A 199 -1.10 -20.03 -1.69
CA TYR A 199 -1.88 -20.86 -0.79
C TYR A 199 -3.06 -21.47 -1.53
N TRP A 200 -3.53 -22.62 -1.09
CA TRP A 200 -4.74 -23.24 -1.65
C TRP A 200 -5.96 -22.80 -0.85
N LYS A 201 -7.02 -22.43 -1.55
CA LYS A 201 -8.29 -21.98 -0.97
C LYS A 201 -9.44 -22.73 -1.64
N ASP A 202 -10.42 -23.14 -0.85
CA ASP A 202 -11.73 -23.55 -1.36
C ASP A 202 -12.53 -22.31 -1.75
N LYS A 203 -12.91 -22.21 -3.03
CA LYS A 203 -13.69 -21.09 -3.56
C LYS A 203 -15.11 -21.07 -2.99
N THR A 204 -15.67 -22.23 -2.66
CA THR A 204 -17.04 -22.35 -2.15
C THR A 204 -17.14 -21.87 -0.70
N SER A 205 -16.31 -22.40 0.21
CA SER A 205 -16.35 -22.03 1.63
C SER A 205 -15.45 -20.85 2.01
N GLY A 206 -14.53 -20.47 1.13
CA GLY A 206 -13.52 -19.46 1.40
C GLY A 206 -12.33 -19.95 2.25
N ARG A 207 -12.31 -21.22 2.65
CA ARG A 207 -11.33 -21.79 3.57
C ARG A 207 -9.95 -21.99 2.92
N VAL A 208 -8.90 -21.62 3.64
CA VAL A 208 -7.51 -21.88 3.24
C VAL A 208 -7.03 -23.24 3.80
N LEU A 209 -6.34 -24.03 2.97
CA LEU A 209 -5.75 -25.30 3.38
C LEU A 209 -4.46 -25.07 4.17
N VAL A 210 -4.33 -25.75 5.30
CA VAL A 210 -3.12 -25.67 6.14
C VAL A 210 -2.04 -26.65 5.65
N LYS A 211 -0.78 -26.40 6.03
CA LYS A 211 0.37 -27.20 5.56
C LYS A 211 0.23 -28.71 5.78
N THR A 212 -0.38 -29.14 6.88
CA THR A 212 -0.63 -30.57 7.15
C THR A 212 -1.60 -31.19 6.16
N GLU A 213 -2.63 -30.44 5.74
CA GLU A 213 -3.59 -30.85 4.71
C GLU A 213 -2.94 -30.88 3.32
N LEU A 214 -2.15 -29.85 3.02
CA LEU A 214 -1.40 -29.78 1.75
C LEU A 214 -0.50 -31.00 1.56
N ASN A 215 0.11 -31.48 2.64
CA ASN A 215 1.01 -32.62 2.62
C ASN A 215 0.31 -33.98 2.74
N SER A 216 -0.94 -34.04 3.23
CA SER A 216 -1.63 -35.32 3.50
C SER A 216 -2.07 -36.07 2.25
N VAL A 217 -2.05 -35.42 1.08
CA VAL A 217 -2.41 -36.02 -0.22
C VAL A 217 -1.21 -36.58 -0.97
N PHE A 218 -0.02 -36.56 -0.35
CA PHE A 218 1.20 -37.05 -0.98
C PHE A 218 1.77 -38.26 -0.27
N GLU A 219 2.27 -39.22 -1.05
CA GLU A 219 3.05 -40.36 -0.57
C GLU A 219 4.42 -40.40 -1.24
N LYS A 220 5.45 -40.83 -0.49
CA LYS A 220 6.80 -40.98 -1.03
C LYS A 220 6.86 -42.20 -1.94
N GLY A 221 7.28 -42.00 -3.19
CA GLY A 221 7.56 -43.05 -4.15
C GLY A 221 9.04 -43.12 -4.52
N THR A 222 9.45 -44.25 -5.10
CA THR A 222 10.76 -44.43 -5.73
C THR A 222 10.55 -45.15 -7.04
N ASP A 223 11.09 -44.60 -8.12
CA ASP A 223 10.97 -45.21 -9.45
C ASP A 223 11.96 -46.38 -9.63
N ALA A 224 11.91 -47.04 -10.79
CA ALA A 224 12.75 -48.20 -11.09
C ALA A 224 14.26 -47.86 -11.11
N ASP A 225 14.60 -46.59 -11.36
CA ASP A 225 15.97 -46.08 -11.43
C ASP A 225 16.46 -45.56 -10.07
N GLY A 226 15.63 -45.64 -9.03
CA GLY A 226 15.94 -45.20 -7.67
C GLY A 226 15.70 -43.71 -7.42
N ASN A 227 15.10 -42.97 -8.36
CA ASN A 227 14.79 -41.56 -8.17
C ASN A 227 13.53 -41.38 -7.30
N LEU A 228 13.58 -40.37 -6.44
CA LEU A 228 12.49 -40.05 -5.53
C LEU A 228 11.40 -39.23 -6.23
N PHE A 229 10.15 -39.60 -5.99
CA PHE A 229 8.99 -38.83 -6.42
C PHE A 229 7.91 -38.76 -5.33
N GLY A 230 6.94 -37.87 -5.50
CA GLY A 230 5.73 -37.82 -4.68
C GLY A 230 4.53 -38.33 -5.49
N SER A 231 3.88 -39.39 -5.03
CA SER A 231 2.57 -39.78 -5.56
C SER A 231 1.51 -38.82 -5.03
N ILE A 232 0.68 -38.26 -5.90
CA ILE A 232 -0.56 -37.58 -5.51
C ILE A 232 -1.61 -38.68 -5.33
N VAL A 233 -2.22 -38.76 -4.15
CA VAL A 233 -3.15 -39.84 -3.79
C VAL A 233 -4.49 -39.24 -3.38
N ASP A 234 -5.59 -39.84 -3.84
CA ASP A 234 -6.92 -39.50 -3.34
C ASP A 234 -7.05 -39.97 -1.87
N PRO A 235 -7.28 -39.06 -0.91
CA PRO A 235 -7.32 -39.40 0.51
C PRO A 235 -8.55 -40.23 0.94
N VAL A 236 -9.51 -40.46 0.04
CA VAL A 236 -10.71 -41.27 0.24
C VAL A 236 -10.51 -42.67 -0.36
N SER A 237 -10.13 -42.77 -1.63
CA SER A 237 -10.00 -44.07 -2.32
C SER A 237 -8.61 -44.71 -2.17
N GLY A 238 -7.57 -43.93 -1.88
CA GLY A 238 -6.18 -44.39 -1.90
C GLY A 238 -5.61 -44.54 -3.31
N GLU A 239 -6.33 -44.13 -4.34
CA GLU A 239 -5.87 -44.21 -5.73
C GLU A 239 -4.79 -43.17 -6.01
N GLN A 240 -3.75 -43.58 -6.74
CA GLN A 240 -2.74 -42.66 -7.24
C GLN A 240 -3.29 -41.87 -8.43
N LEU A 241 -3.45 -40.56 -8.25
CA LEU A 241 -3.96 -39.64 -9.26
C LEU A 241 -2.87 -39.04 -10.16
N GLY A 242 -1.64 -38.95 -9.66
CA GLY A 242 -0.54 -38.30 -10.37
C GLY A 242 0.81 -38.40 -9.67
N LYS A 243 1.81 -37.67 -10.18
CA LYS A 243 3.17 -37.61 -9.63
C LYS A 243 3.70 -36.18 -9.60
N VAL A 244 4.55 -35.88 -8.64
CA VAL A 244 5.39 -34.68 -8.59
C VAL A 244 6.84 -35.08 -8.31
N SER A 245 7.79 -34.20 -8.65
CA SER A 245 9.18 -34.38 -8.23
C SER A 245 9.27 -34.45 -6.70
N ALA A 246 10.27 -35.15 -6.17
CA ALA A 246 10.58 -35.11 -4.75
C ALA A 246 12.09 -35.09 -4.52
N ARG A 247 12.50 -34.54 -3.38
CA ARG A 247 13.92 -34.48 -3.01
C ARG A 247 14.10 -34.66 -1.52
N ASP A 248 15.17 -35.33 -1.16
CA ASP A 248 15.68 -35.31 0.20
C ASP A 248 16.70 -34.18 0.35
N GLY A 249 16.62 -33.42 1.44
CA GLY A 249 17.46 -32.25 1.64
C GLY A 249 17.87 -32.09 3.09
N ARG A 250 18.73 -31.10 3.37
CA ARG A 250 19.23 -30.81 4.72
C ARG A 250 18.13 -30.60 5.78
N HIS A 251 16.91 -30.29 5.36
CA HIS A 251 15.75 -30.04 6.22
C HIS A 251 14.64 -31.08 6.02
N GLY A 252 15.01 -32.31 5.61
CA GLY A 252 14.11 -33.42 5.35
C GLY A 252 13.51 -33.46 3.96
N PHE A 253 12.70 -34.49 3.74
CA PHE A 253 12.04 -34.80 2.48
C PHE A 253 11.01 -33.73 2.08
N ARG A 254 11.00 -33.35 0.79
CA ARG A 254 10.12 -32.33 0.24
C ARG A 254 9.53 -32.77 -1.09
N PHE A 255 8.21 -32.66 -1.21
CA PHE A 255 7.50 -32.74 -2.47
C PHE A 255 7.71 -31.46 -3.29
N GLY A 256 7.81 -31.63 -4.61
CA GLY A 256 7.85 -30.57 -5.60
C GLY A 256 6.47 -30.00 -5.89
N LYS A 257 6.43 -29.05 -6.82
CA LYS A 257 5.17 -28.56 -7.40
C LYS A 257 4.82 -29.39 -8.66
N PRO A 258 3.54 -29.47 -9.04
CA PRO A 258 3.16 -29.97 -10.36
C PRO A 258 3.87 -29.20 -11.47
N ASP A 259 4.36 -29.91 -12.47
CA ASP A 259 5.04 -29.40 -13.66
C ASP A 259 4.23 -29.60 -14.96
N THR A 260 3.12 -30.33 -14.89
CA THR A 260 2.14 -30.49 -15.97
C THR A 260 0.72 -30.07 -15.54
N TYR A 261 -0.14 -29.77 -16.51
CA TYR A 261 -1.55 -29.47 -16.29
C TYR A 261 -2.26 -30.65 -15.59
N GLU A 262 -2.03 -31.87 -16.06
CA GLU A 262 -2.66 -33.09 -15.54
C GLU A 262 -2.26 -33.35 -14.08
N SER A 263 -0.99 -33.15 -13.74
CA SER A 263 -0.50 -33.31 -12.36
C SER A 263 -1.07 -32.22 -11.44
N TYR A 264 -1.30 -31.00 -11.96
CA TYR A 264 -1.95 -29.94 -11.21
C TYR A 264 -3.42 -30.27 -10.95
N MET A 265 -4.14 -30.76 -11.95
CA MET A 265 -5.53 -31.18 -11.81
C MET A 265 -5.69 -32.38 -10.88
N ALA A 266 -4.77 -33.36 -10.95
CA ALA A 266 -4.70 -34.46 -9.98
C ALA A 266 -4.58 -33.94 -8.53
N LEU A 267 -3.75 -32.93 -8.31
CA LEU A 267 -3.59 -32.30 -6.99
C LEU A 267 -4.86 -31.60 -6.53
N LYS A 268 -5.51 -30.83 -7.42
CA LYS A 268 -6.81 -30.21 -7.15
C LYS A 268 -7.86 -31.25 -6.75
N VAL A 269 -7.99 -32.34 -7.51
CA VAL A 269 -8.93 -33.43 -7.22
C VAL A 269 -8.66 -34.03 -5.85
N ALA A 270 -7.39 -34.28 -5.50
CA ALA A 270 -7.02 -34.78 -4.18
C ALA A 270 -7.43 -33.82 -3.05
N TYR A 271 -7.26 -32.51 -3.24
CA TYR A 271 -7.68 -31.50 -2.26
C TYR A 271 -9.21 -31.37 -2.14
N ASP A 272 -9.93 -31.45 -3.26
CA ASP A 272 -11.40 -31.46 -3.23
C ASP A 272 -11.91 -32.73 -2.51
N SER A 273 -11.32 -33.90 -2.77
CA SER A 273 -11.61 -35.14 -2.05
C SER A 273 -11.27 -35.05 -0.57
N LEU A 274 -10.16 -34.41 -0.20
CA LEU A 274 -9.78 -34.16 1.20
C LEU A 274 -10.84 -33.33 1.93
N LEU A 275 -11.30 -32.24 1.33
CA LEU A 275 -12.33 -31.38 1.93
C LEU A 275 -13.68 -32.09 1.99
N ARG A 276 -14.04 -32.85 0.96
CA ARG A 276 -15.26 -33.67 0.96
C ARG A 276 -15.24 -34.69 2.11
N LYS A 277 -14.11 -35.36 2.35
CA LYS A 277 -13.90 -36.26 3.49
C LYS A 277 -14.07 -35.56 4.84
N LYS A 278 -13.78 -34.26 4.92
CA LYS A 278 -13.96 -33.42 6.11
C LYS A 278 -15.36 -32.83 6.26
N GLY A 279 -16.29 -33.15 5.35
CA GLY A 279 -17.69 -32.72 5.43
C GLY A 279 -18.00 -31.41 4.72
N TYR A 280 -17.10 -30.87 3.89
CA TYR A 280 -17.39 -29.69 3.07
C TYR A 280 -18.24 -30.09 1.84
N SER A 281 -19.32 -29.35 1.61
CA SER A 281 -20.21 -29.54 0.47
C SER A 281 -19.65 -28.88 -0.80
N ASN A 282 -19.57 -29.64 -1.90
CA ASN A 282 -19.12 -29.15 -3.21
C ASN A 282 -17.81 -28.33 -3.16
N PRO A 283 -16.71 -28.88 -2.59
CA PRO A 283 -15.43 -28.17 -2.54
C PRO A 283 -14.92 -27.92 -3.95
N ASP A 284 -14.40 -26.71 -4.17
CA ASP A 284 -13.75 -26.30 -5.42
C ASP A 284 -12.49 -25.50 -5.10
N THR A 285 -11.39 -26.24 -4.91
CA THR A 285 -10.11 -25.66 -4.51
C THR A 285 -9.36 -25.02 -5.68
N ALA A 286 -8.65 -23.93 -5.40
CA ALA A 286 -7.74 -23.26 -6.33
C ALA A 286 -6.49 -22.79 -5.59
N GLU A 287 -5.34 -22.76 -6.27
CA GLU A 287 -4.12 -22.10 -5.76
C GLU A 287 -4.24 -20.60 -6.02
N VAL A 288 -4.01 -19.79 -5.00
CA VAL A 288 -3.99 -18.32 -5.09
C VAL A 288 -2.53 -17.88 -5.01
N LEU A 289 -2.07 -17.14 -6.02
CA LEU A 289 -0.76 -16.50 -6.05
C LEU A 289 -0.90 -15.05 -5.59
N THR A 290 -0.13 -14.68 -4.59
CA THR A 290 -0.14 -13.34 -3.99
C THR A 290 1.27 -12.94 -3.55
N GLU A 291 1.40 -11.79 -2.90
CA GLU A 291 2.61 -11.32 -2.24
C GLU A 291 2.31 -11.11 -0.76
N SER A 292 3.03 -11.78 0.14
CA SER A 292 2.68 -11.79 1.57
C SER A 292 3.34 -10.69 2.39
N ASN A 293 4.36 -10.05 1.83
CA ASN A 293 5.04 -8.93 2.44
C ASN A 293 5.88 -8.26 1.36
N GLU A 294 5.91 -6.95 1.39
CA GLU A 294 6.66 -6.16 0.43
C GLU A 294 7.88 -5.66 1.17
N TYR A 295 9.02 -6.29 0.90
CA TYR A 295 10.27 -5.88 1.49
C TYR A 295 10.63 -4.50 0.91
N ILE A 296 10.35 -3.44 1.68
CA ILE A 296 10.79 -2.10 1.36
C ILE A 296 12.28 -2.05 1.55
N ILE A 297 12.96 -1.52 0.55
CA ILE A 297 14.39 -1.34 0.62
C ILE A 297 14.64 0.08 1.14
N SER A 298 15.22 0.17 2.33
CA SER A 298 15.37 1.42 3.08
C SER A 298 16.81 1.69 3.53
N HIS A 299 17.74 0.80 3.20
CA HIS A 299 19.16 0.88 3.59
C HIS A 299 20.04 0.54 2.39
N ASN A 300 21.35 0.76 2.54
CA ASN A 300 22.35 0.60 1.47
C ASN A 300 22.19 1.69 0.40
N THR A 301 22.15 2.95 0.81
CA THR A 301 22.15 4.08 -0.14
C THR A 301 23.50 4.16 -0.86
N ARG A 302 23.45 4.51 -2.15
CA ARG A 302 24.65 4.78 -2.95
C ARG A 302 25.09 6.24 -2.83
N PRO A 303 26.37 6.54 -3.08
CA PRO A 303 26.84 7.91 -3.17
C PRO A 303 26.11 8.67 -4.29
N SER A 304 26.05 10.00 -4.17
CA SER A 304 25.31 10.86 -5.11
C SER A 304 25.65 10.67 -6.60
N PRO A 305 26.89 10.39 -7.02
CA PRO A 305 27.20 10.16 -8.43
C PRO A 305 26.50 8.92 -9.02
N ASP A 306 26.22 7.90 -8.20
CA ASP A 306 25.62 6.63 -8.62
C ASP A 306 24.12 6.55 -8.30
N SER A 307 23.50 7.66 -7.90
CA SER A 307 22.04 7.72 -7.81
C SER A 307 21.43 7.56 -9.20
N VAL A 308 20.15 7.18 -9.25
CA VAL A 308 19.39 7.11 -10.50
C VAL A 308 19.44 8.46 -11.22
N GLN A 309 19.87 8.46 -12.48
CA GLN A 309 19.93 9.66 -13.32
C GLN A 309 18.61 9.89 -14.08
N CYS A 310 18.41 11.11 -14.59
CA CYS A 310 17.15 11.47 -15.26
C CYS A 310 16.83 10.55 -16.45
N GLU A 311 17.84 10.12 -17.21
CA GLU A 311 17.70 9.25 -18.39
C GLU A 311 17.34 7.79 -18.10
N GLU A 312 17.54 7.34 -16.86
CA GLU A 312 17.08 6.01 -16.43
C GLU A 312 15.55 5.98 -16.23
N CYS A 313 14.92 7.15 -16.05
CA CYS A 313 13.48 7.28 -15.83
C CYS A 313 12.75 7.98 -16.98
N HIS A 314 13.39 8.94 -17.65
CA HIS A 314 12.77 9.85 -18.62
C HIS A 314 13.46 9.82 -19.98
N GLU A 315 12.70 10.05 -21.05
CA GLU A 315 13.25 10.22 -22.39
C GLU A 315 13.68 11.67 -22.64
N ARG A 316 14.80 11.86 -23.35
CA ARG A 316 15.20 13.18 -23.86
C ARG A 316 14.34 13.55 -25.07
N LYS A 317 13.80 14.77 -25.06
CA LYS A 317 13.14 15.39 -26.20
C LYS A 317 14.18 15.80 -27.24
N GLN A 318 13.73 16.12 -28.45
CA GLN A 318 14.59 16.68 -29.51
C GLN A 318 15.33 17.95 -29.08
N SER A 319 14.76 18.70 -28.12
CA SER A 319 15.40 19.90 -27.54
C SER A 319 16.52 19.58 -26.54
N GLY A 320 16.85 18.31 -26.30
CA GLY A 320 17.82 17.87 -25.27
C GLY A 320 17.26 17.80 -23.85
N ALA A 321 16.15 18.50 -23.59
CA ALA A 321 15.42 18.49 -22.32
C ALA A 321 14.67 17.16 -22.08
N PHE A 322 14.55 16.73 -20.84
CA PHE A 322 13.79 15.54 -20.48
C PHE A 322 12.27 15.72 -20.60
N SER A 323 11.59 14.63 -20.95
CA SER A 323 10.14 14.50 -20.87
C SER A 323 9.69 14.54 -19.41
N ALA A 324 8.56 15.20 -19.14
CA ALA A 324 7.92 15.13 -17.84
C ALA A 324 7.21 13.77 -17.61
N LEU A 325 7.02 12.99 -18.68
CA LEU A 325 6.45 11.64 -18.60
C LEU A 325 7.57 10.64 -18.29
N VAL A 326 7.25 9.65 -17.45
CA VAL A 326 8.10 8.48 -17.25
C VAL A 326 8.19 7.73 -18.57
N SER A 327 9.40 7.38 -18.99
CA SER A 327 9.61 6.59 -20.20
C SER A 327 9.06 5.18 -19.99
N PRO A 328 8.34 4.61 -20.97
CA PRO A 328 7.99 3.20 -20.97
C PRO A 328 9.21 2.27 -20.86
N LYS A 329 10.40 2.72 -21.29
CA LYS A 329 11.67 1.98 -21.21
C LYS A 329 12.45 2.24 -19.91
N GLY A 330 12.05 3.23 -19.13
CA GLY A 330 12.73 3.59 -17.89
C GLY A 330 12.48 2.58 -16.77
N ILE A 331 13.24 2.70 -15.68
CA ILE A 331 13.16 1.80 -14.52
C ILE A 331 11.82 1.88 -13.78
N MET A 332 11.10 2.99 -13.93
CA MET A 332 9.73 3.19 -13.41
C MET A 332 8.66 2.94 -14.48
N GLY A 333 9.04 2.48 -15.67
CA GLY A 333 8.16 2.27 -16.80
C GLY A 333 7.77 0.81 -17.03
N LYS A 334 6.95 0.59 -18.06
CA LYS A 334 6.39 -0.70 -18.45
C LYS A 334 7.43 -1.77 -18.78
N ALA A 335 8.63 -1.38 -19.23
CA ALA A 335 9.71 -2.31 -19.57
C ALA A 335 10.38 -2.95 -18.35
N ASN A 336 10.22 -2.38 -17.16
CA ASN A 336 10.68 -3.02 -15.91
C ASN A 336 9.70 -4.14 -15.53
N VAL A 337 9.84 -5.28 -16.21
CA VAL A 337 9.01 -6.49 -16.07
C VAL A 337 9.76 -7.56 -15.30
N LYS A 338 9.13 -8.18 -14.31
CA LYS A 338 9.68 -9.28 -13.51
C LYS A 338 8.80 -10.51 -13.61
N THR A 339 9.39 -11.65 -13.96
CA THR A 339 8.75 -12.96 -13.83
C THR A 339 8.76 -13.39 -12.36
N ILE A 340 7.58 -13.59 -11.79
CA ILE A 340 7.41 -13.92 -10.36
C ILE A 340 7.10 -15.40 -10.11
N ARG A 341 6.59 -16.10 -11.13
CA ARG A 341 6.25 -17.52 -11.09
C ARG A 341 6.15 -18.05 -12.52
N THR A 342 6.49 -19.31 -12.73
CA THR A 342 6.08 -20.07 -13.92
C THR A 342 5.13 -21.18 -13.45
N ILE A 343 3.96 -21.29 -14.07
CA ILE A 343 2.99 -22.36 -13.86
C ILE A 343 3.03 -23.32 -15.07
N PRO A 344 2.57 -24.58 -14.91
CA PRO A 344 2.63 -25.57 -16.00
C PRO A 344 1.89 -25.16 -17.27
N ASP A 345 0.78 -24.44 -17.12
CA ASP A 345 -0.11 -24.11 -18.23
C ASP A 345 -0.97 -22.87 -17.89
N ALA A 346 -1.03 -21.91 -18.81
CA ALA A 346 -1.83 -20.69 -18.67
C ALA A 346 -3.34 -20.97 -18.54
N ARG A 347 -3.83 -22.11 -19.08
CA ARG A 347 -5.23 -22.54 -18.98
C ARG A 347 -5.72 -22.63 -17.53
N LEU A 348 -4.82 -22.95 -16.59
CA LEU A 348 -5.15 -23.02 -15.16
C LEU A 348 -5.72 -21.69 -14.62
N VAL A 349 -5.24 -20.56 -15.16
CA VAL A 349 -5.75 -19.23 -14.79
C VAL A 349 -7.10 -18.98 -15.46
N ALA A 350 -7.20 -19.26 -16.77
CA ALA A 350 -8.45 -19.07 -17.53
C ALA A 350 -9.63 -19.90 -16.98
N GLU A 351 -9.35 -21.10 -16.48
CA GLU A 351 -10.34 -22.02 -15.90
C GLU A 351 -10.60 -21.75 -14.41
N GLY A 352 -9.89 -20.80 -13.79
CA GLY A 352 -10.08 -20.43 -12.38
C GLY A 352 -9.61 -21.50 -11.38
N HIS A 353 -8.61 -22.30 -11.77
CA HIS A 353 -7.91 -23.27 -10.92
C HIS A 353 -6.64 -22.69 -10.29
N TYR A 354 -6.11 -21.62 -10.89
CA TYR A 354 -5.01 -20.81 -10.39
C TYR A 354 -5.44 -19.33 -10.41
N ILE A 355 -5.49 -18.67 -9.25
CA ILE A 355 -5.98 -17.31 -9.10
C ILE A 355 -4.79 -16.37 -8.93
N LEU A 356 -4.73 -15.34 -9.77
CA LEU A 356 -3.81 -14.22 -9.59
C LEU A 356 -4.50 -13.19 -8.69
N ASP A 357 -4.01 -13.03 -7.46
CA ASP A 357 -4.66 -12.20 -6.43
C ASP A 357 -4.45 -10.69 -6.67
N LEU A 358 -3.32 -10.32 -7.28
CA LEU A 358 -2.91 -8.94 -7.51
C LEU A 358 -3.32 -8.49 -8.92
N PRO A 359 -3.97 -7.31 -9.08
CA PRO A 359 -4.54 -6.87 -10.36
C PRO A 359 -3.48 -6.54 -11.43
N TYR A 360 -2.22 -6.42 -11.04
CA TYR A 360 -1.07 -6.17 -11.90
C TYR A 360 -0.27 -7.44 -12.26
N MET A 361 -0.74 -8.62 -11.83
CA MET A 361 -0.20 -9.90 -12.28
C MET A 361 -0.80 -10.29 -13.62
N GLN A 362 0.06 -10.64 -14.58
CA GLN A 362 -0.36 -11.08 -15.90
C GLN A 362 0.23 -12.44 -16.23
N ILE A 363 -0.62 -13.35 -16.71
CA ILE A 363 -0.22 -14.66 -17.22
C ILE A 363 0.17 -14.53 -18.70
N GLN A 364 1.30 -15.10 -19.07
CA GLN A 364 1.79 -15.23 -20.43
C GLN A 364 1.44 -16.62 -20.98
N ASP A 365 1.41 -16.76 -22.31
CA ASP A 365 1.05 -18.02 -22.99
C ASP A 365 1.98 -19.20 -22.62
N ASN A 366 3.23 -18.90 -22.26
CA ASN A 366 4.22 -19.90 -21.84
C ASN A 366 4.08 -20.33 -20.36
N GLY A 367 3.06 -19.84 -19.64
CA GLY A 367 2.87 -20.12 -18.22
C GLY A 367 3.60 -19.17 -17.27
N ASP A 368 4.37 -18.21 -17.77
CA ASP A 368 5.01 -17.20 -16.92
C ASP A 368 3.98 -16.21 -16.38
N VAL A 369 4.00 -15.99 -15.08
CA VAL A 369 3.32 -14.89 -14.42
C VAL A 369 4.31 -13.75 -14.23
N THR A 370 3.98 -12.62 -14.84
CA THR A 370 4.80 -11.41 -14.86
C THR A 370 4.10 -10.26 -14.15
N ILE A 371 4.88 -9.35 -13.58
CA ILE A 371 4.43 -8.04 -13.09
C ILE A 371 5.32 -6.96 -13.71
N ASN A 372 4.77 -5.78 -13.98
CA ASN A 372 5.53 -4.63 -14.47
C ASN A 372 5.28 -3.40 -13.62
N VAL A 373 6.28 -2.52 -13.53
CA VAL A 373 6.23 -1.37 -12.62
C VAL A 373 5.09 -0.40 -12.95
N ASP A 374 4.79 -0.17 -14.22
CA ASP A 374 3.70 0.74 -14.62
C ASP A 374 2.34 0.27 -14.08
N ASP A 375 2.01 -1.01 -14.25
CA ASP A 375 0.77 -1.59 -13.71
C ASP A 375 0.77 -1.60 -12.16
N ILE A 376 1.92 -1.83 -11.53
CA ILE A 376 2.05 -1.76 -10.07
C ILE A 376 1.80 -0.32 -9.60
N LEU A 377 2.44 0.68 -10.20
CA LEU A 377 2.27 2.08 -9.85
C LEU A 377 0.83 2.54 -10.07
N TYR A 378 0.23 2.16 -11.19
CA TYR A 378 -1.18 2.44 -11.46
C TYR A 378 -2.09 1.81 -10.40
N ALA A 379 -1.88 0.53 -10.11
CA ALA A 379 -2.69 -0.19 -9.14
C ALA A 379 -2.45 0.29 -7.71
N THR A 380 -1.25 0.74 -7.34
CA THR A 380 -0.88 1.12 -5.96
C THR A 380 -1.06 2.59 -5.65
N LYS A 381 -1.24 3.45 -6.67
CA LYS A 381 -1.59 4.87 -6.52
C LYS A 381 -2.88 5.06 -5.70
N ILE A 382 -3.75 4.05 -5.72
CA ILE A 382 -4.97 3.90 -4.91
C ILE A 382 -4.89 2.49 -4.33
N ASP A 383 -4.88 2.31 -3.00
CA ASP A 383 -4.57 1.01 -2.38
C ASP A 383 -5.40 -0.17 -2.94
N PRO A 384 -4.81 -1.14 -3.67
CA PRO A 384 -5.53 -2.31 -4.18
C PRO A 384 -5.65 -3.40 -3.11
N PHE A 385 -4.97 -3.22 -1.96
CA PHE A 385 -4.94 -4.11 -0.81
C PHE A 385 -5.24 -3.32 0.45
N MET A 386 -6.49 -2.86 0.53
CA MET A 386 -7.21 -2.75 1.79
C MET A 386 -7.35 -4.14 2.44
N THR A 387 -6.22 -4.79 2.72
CA THR A 387 -6.13 -5.85 3.70
C THR A 387 -6.66 -5.30 5.01
N ILE A 388 -7.38 -6.14 5.73
CA ILE A 388 -8.28 -5.83 6.85
C ILE A 388 -7.70 -4.91 7.94
N LEU A 389 -6.38 -4.67 7.97
CA LEU A 389 -5.62 -4.01 9.02
C LEU A 389 -4.84 -2.74 8.62
N LYS A 390 -4.79 -2.33 7.34
CA LYS A 390 -4.28 -0.99 6.95
C LYS A 390 -5.27 0.16 7.23
N ASN A 391 -6.30 -0.15 7.98
CA ASN A 391 -7.56 0.56 7.98
C ASN A 391 -7.80 1.31 9.30
N SER A 392 -6.76 1.87 9.91
CA SER A 392 -6.89 2.62 11.16
C SER A 392 -6.50 4.09 11.04
N SER A 393 -5.77 4.47 9.97
CA SER A 393 -5.32 5.84 9.70
C SER A 393 -5.63 6.32 8.28
N ALA A 394 -6.28 5.49 7.44
CA ALA A 394 -6.60 5.86 6.07
C ALA A 394 -7.52 7.08 6.02
N THR A 395 -7.13 8.08 5.24
CA THR A 395 -7.90 9.30 5.00
C THR A 395 -8.96 9.13 3.90
N GLU A 396 -8.99 7.98 3.23
CA GLU A 396 -10.03 7.57 2.30
C GLU A 396 -10.33 6.09 2.54
N VAL A 397 -11.61 5.72 2.46
CA VAL A 397 -12.08 4.34 2.56
C VAL A 397 -12.97 4.06 1.37
N THR A 398 -12.51 3.14 0.50
CA THR A 398 -13.25 2.67 -0.66
C THR A 398 -13.87 1.29 -0.42
N GLY A 399 -15.02 1.00 -1.00
CA GLY A 399 -15.62 -0.33 -0.90
C GLY A 399 -16.90 -0.51 -1.72
N GLU A 400 -17.46 -1.71 -1.61
CA GLU A 400 -18.69 -2.10 -2.27
C GLU A 400 -19.92 -1.72 -1.45
N PHE A 401 -21.01 -1.39 -2.14
CA PHE A 401 -22.31 -1.28 -1.50
C PHE A 401 -22.86 -2.68 -1.25
N ARG A 402 -23.20 -2.99 0.01
CA ARG A 402 -23.84 -4.24 0.37
C ARG A 402 -25.34 -4.11 0.19
N LYS A 403 -25.94 -5.02 -0.57
CA LYS A 403 -27.39 -5.17 -0.60
C LYS A 403 -27.85 -5.76 0.72
N ILE A 404 -28.64 -5.01 1.48
CA ILE A 404 -29.21 -5.43 2.76
C ILE A 404 -30.74 -5.30 2.73
N ASP A 405 -31.41 -6.00 3.64
CA ASP A 405 -32.84 -5.87 3.87
C ASP A 405 -33.17 -4.51 4.51
N THR A 406 -34.09 -3.75 3.91
CA THR A 406 -34.43 -2.39 4.37
C THR A 406 -35.03 -2.40 5.78
N ALA A 407 -35.85 -3.40 6.09
CA ALA A 407 -36.45 -3.53 7.42
C ALA A 407 -35.39 -3.75 8.50
N SER A 408 -34.28 -4.41 8.17
CA SER A 408 -33.14 -4.60 9.06
C SER A 408 -32.40 -3.29 9.34
N LEU A 409 -32.20 -2.45 8.32
CA LEU A 409 -31.61 -1.12 8.49
C LEU A 409 -32.50 -0.20 9.34
N ILE A 410 -33.80 -0.13 9.04
CA ILE A 410 -34.78 0.68 9.79
C ILE A 410 -34.81 0.25 11.27
N ARG A 411 -34.74 -1.05 11.53
CA ARG A 411 -34.71 -1.58 12.90
C ARG A 411 -33.42 -1.20 13.63
N ALA A 412 -32.27 -1.27 12.94
CA ALA A 412 -30.98 -0.89 13.51
C ALA A 412 -30.89 0.62 13.81
N ALA A 413 -31.51 1.45 12.97
CA ALA A 413 -31.61 2.89 13.19
C ALA A 413 -32.48 3.27 14.41
N GLY A 414 -33.32 2.35 14.89
CA GLY A 414 -34.27 2.60 15.96
C GLY A 414 -35.53 3.36 15.50
N PRO A 415 -36.56 3.47 16.35
CA PRO A 415 -37.91 3.87 15.92
C PRO A 415 -37.98 5.31 15.39
N LYS A 416 -37.27 6.26 16.01
CA LYS A 416 -37.31 7.67 15.62
C LYS A 416 -36.63 7.92 14.27
N LEU A 417 -35.41 7.41 14.10
CA LEU A 417 -34.64 7.57 12.87
C LEU A 417 -35.19 6.70 11.75
N GLY A 418 -35.59 5.46 12.07
CA GLY A 418 -36.20 4.54 11.12
C GLY A 418 -37.48 5.10 10.51
N ALA A 419 -38.33 5.78 11.29
CA ALA A 419 -39.52 6.45 10.76
C ALA A 419 -39.16 7.54 9.74
N LEU A 420 -38.12 8.34 10.02
CA LEU A 420 -37.65 9.40 9.12
C LEU A 420 -37.03 8.83 7.84
N MET A 421 -36.26 7.74 7.93
CA MET A 421 -35.63 7.10 6.76
C MET A 421 -36.64 6.34 5.89
N SER A 422 -37.70 5.79 6.48
CA SER A 422 -38.66 4.92 5.77
C SER A 422 -39.40 5.60 4.61
N LEU A 423 -39.48 6.95 4.61
CA LEU A 423 -40.15 7.70 3.55
C LEU A 423 -39.39 7.65 2.22
N ASP A 424 -38.05 7.59 2.27
CA ASP A 424 -37.19 7.53 1.07
C ASP A 424 -36.57 6.15 0.83
N LEU A 425 -36.91 5.15 1.66
CA LEU A 425 -36.53 3.75 1.50
C LEU A 425 -37.76 2.84 1.34
N PRO A 426 -38.61 3.04 0.31
CA PRO A 426 -39.84 2.28 0.13
C PRO A 426 -39.62 0.81 -0.27
N SER A 427 -38.43 0.45 -0.75
CA SER A 427 -38.17 -0.86 -1.34
C SER A 427 -37.72 -1.88 -0.28
N ALA A 428 -37.86 -3.17 -0.60
CA ALA A 428 -37.54 -4.26 0.32
C ALA A 428 -36.04 -4.36 0.63
N ASN A 429 -35.18 -3.86 -0.26
CA ASN A 429 -33.74 -3.81 -0.07
C ASN A 429 -33.18 -2.40 -0.19
N THR A 430 -32.04 -2.19 0.46
CA THR A 430 -31.27 -0.97 0.46
C THR A 430 -29.82 -1.31 0.14
N PHE A 431 -29.13 -0.42 -0.58
CA PHE A 431 -27.68 -0.51 -0.79
C PHE A 431 -26.98 0.29 0.29
N PHE A 432 -26.18 -0.40 1.09
CA PHE A 432 -25.55 0.14 2.28
C PHE A 432 -24.03 0.07 2.18
N PHE A 433 -23.40 1.22 2.34
CA PHE A 433 -21.96 1.38 2.43
C PHE A 433 -21.63 1.91 3.83
N GLN A 434 -20.69 1.29 4.52
CA GLN A 434 -20.31 1.72 5.86
C GLN A 434 -18.81 1.66 6.04
N VAL A 435 -18.30 2.71 6.65
CA VAL A 435 -16.90 2.84 7.00
C VAL A 435 -16.71 2.33 8.43
N ASN A 436 -16.43 1.04 8.54
CA ASN A 436 -16.19 0.39 9.84
C ASN A 436 -14.72 0.47 10.30
N LYS A 437 -13.90 1.17 9.53
CA LYS A 437 -12.45 1.16 9.60
C LYS A 437 -11.95 2.41 8.85
N GLY A 438 -10.82 3.00 9.23
CA GLY A 438 -10.21 4.20 8.64
C GLY A 438 -9.63 5.10 9.73
N LYS A 439 -9.25 6.34 9.42
CA LYS A 439 -9.03 7.39 10.44
C LYS A 439 -10.26 7.44 11.36
N PHE A 440 -10.07 7.66 12.67
CA PHE A 440 -11.15 7.63 13.66
C PHE A 440 -12.38 8.46 13.26
N THR A 441 -12.18 9.63 12.63
CA THR A 441 -13.28 10.51 12.20
C THR A 441 -14.08 10.00 10.99
N LEU A 442 -13.55 9.03 10.25
CA LEU A 442 -14.28 8.33 9.18
C LEU A 442 -14.99 7.08 9.70
N ARG A 443 -14.59 6.55 10.85
CA ARG A 443 -15.24 5.39 11.45
C ARG A 443 -16.67 5.78 11.83
N ASP A 444 -17.59 4.86 11.61
CA ASP A 444 -19.03 5.04 11.85
C ASP A 444 -19.74 5.98 10.88
N MET A 445 -19.04 6.49 9.85
CA MET A 445 -19.69 7.11 8.72
C MET A 445 -20.31 6.04 7.81
N ALA A 446 -21.48 6.35 7.26
CA ALA A 446 -22.25 5.42 6.46
C ALA A 446 -23.02 6.13 5.35
N ALA A 447 -23.33 5.40 4.30
CA ALA A 447 -24.18 5.83 3.21
C ALA A 447 -25.23 4.75 2.89
N ALA A 448 -26.48 5.17 2.67
CA ALA A 448 -27.59 4.26 2.35
C ALA A 448 -28.47 4.85 1.25
N ILE A 449 -28.88 4.01 0.30
CA ILE A 449 -29.79 4.40 -0.79
C ILE A 449 -30.77 3.26 -1.11
N ASP A 450 -32.01 3.63 -1.45
CA ASP A 450 -33.08 2.67 -1.74
C ASP A 450 -32.75 1.76 -2.92
N GLY A 451 -33.13 0.50 -2.81
CA GLY A 451 -33.05 -0.47 -3.89
C GLY A 451 -34.24 -0.36 -4.83
N ASN A 452 -34.12 0.37 -5.92
CA ASN A 452 -35.14 0.41 -6.98
C ASN A 452 -34.64 -0.27 -8.27
N THR A 453 -35.48 -0.34 -9.30
CA THR A 453 -35.14 -0.97 -10.59
C THR A 453 -33.81 -0.50 -11.18
N VAL A 454 -33.47 0.78 -11.03
CA VAL A 454 -32.22 1.35 -11.55
C VAL A 454 -31.07 1.02 -10.60
N ASN A 455 -31.23 1.26 -9.30
CA ASN A 455 -30.18 1.05 -8.31
C ASN A 455 -29.81 -0.43 -8.16
N ASP A 456 -30.76 -1.35 -8.31
CA ASP A 456 -30.53 -2.79 -8.29
C ASP A 456 -29.61 -3.26 -9.43
N ILE A 457 -29.56 -2.52 -10.53
CA ILE A 457 -28.64 -2.78 -11.65
C ILE A 457 -27.28 -2.11 -11.40
N LEU A 458 -27.29 -0.86 -10.95
CA LEU A 458 -26.09 -0.02 -10.89
C LEU A 458 -25.23 -0.29 -9.64
N PHE A 459 -25.80 -0.25 -8.44
CA PHE A 459 -25.05 -0.25 -7.18
C PHE A 459 -24.26 -1.53 -6.89
N PRO A 460 -24.62 -2.73 -7.38
CA PRO A 460 -23.72 -3.89 -7.32
C PRO A 460 -22.40 -3.68 -8.07
N THR A 461 -22.41 -2.85 -9.12
CA THR A 461 -21.23 -2.55 -9.93
C THR A 461 -20.45 -1.33 -9.46
N TYR A 462 -21.07 -0.49 -8.63
CA TYR A 462 -20.48 0.75 -8.15
C TYR A 462 -19.53 0.52 -6.97
N ARG A 463 -18.64 1.48 -6.75
CA ARG A 463 -17.76 1.54 -5.59
C ARG A 463 -17.96 2.88 -4.89
N GLY A 464 -18.24 2.85 -3.60
CA GLY A 464 -18.28 4.04 -2.75
C GLY A 464 -16.87 4.36 -2.25
N ALA A 465 -16.54 5.65 -2.18
CA ALA A 465 -15.36 6.13 -1.49
C ALA A 465 -15.76 7.26 -0.55
N LEU A 466 -15.34 7.18 0.71
CA LEU A 466 -15.55 8.25 1.68
C LEU A 466 -14.19 8.64 2.24
N GLY A 467 -13.87 9.93 2.19
CA GLY A 467 -12.56 10.39 2.61
C GLY A 467 -12.52 11.81 3.13
N LEU A 468 -11.29 12.24 3.40
CA LEU A 468 -10.91 13.50 4.02
C LEU A 468 -9.99 14.26 3.06
N VAL A 469 -10.18 15.57 2.99
CA VAL A 469 -9.27 16.49 2.34
C VAL A 469 -8.37 17.10 3.42
N ALA A 470 -7.17 16.54 3.59
CA ALA A 470 -6.25 16.97 4.64
C ALA A 470 -5.73 18.41 4.38
N GLY A 471 -5.74 19.26 5.40
CA GLY A 471 -5.22 20.63 5.32
C GLY A 471 -6.16 21.61 4.61
N ALA A 472 -7.41 21.23 4.37
CA ALA A 472 -8.42 22.08 3.74
C ALA A 472 -9.29 22.83 4.76
N GLU A 473 -9.06 22.67 6.06
CA GLU A 473 -9.87 23.25 7.13
C GLU A 473 -9.87 24.79 7.10
N ASP A 474 -8.71 25.41 6.89
CA ASP A 474 -8.61 26.89 6.79
C ASP A 474 -9.36 27.42 5.55
N VAL A 475 -9.27 26.71 4.44
CA VAL A 475 -9.99 27.05 3.19
C VAL A 475 -11.50 26.89 3.40
N ALA A 476 -11.93 25.80 4.02
CA ALA A 476 -13.33 25.56 4.36
C ALA A 476 -13.87 26.62 5.33
N GLN A 477 -13.08 27.02 6.34
CA GLN A 477 -13.44 28.11 7.24
C GLN A 477 -13.56 29.44 6.49
N GLY A 478 -12.64 29.74 5.56
CA GLY A 478 -12.74 30.94 4.72
C GLY A 478 -14.01 30.98 3.86
N ILE A 479 -14.47 29.82 3.35
CA ILE A 479 -15.75 29.71 2.63
C ILE A 479 -16.94 29.97 3.57
N LEU A 480 -16.91 29.42 4.79
CA LEU A 480 -17.94 29.63 5.80
C LEU A 480 -18.03 31.11 6.21
N ASP A 481 -16.89 31.76 6.45
CA ASP A 481 -16.81 33.17 6.84
C ASP A 481 -17.34 34.08 5.72
N ALA A 482 -16.94 33.83 4.46
CA ALA A 482 -17.39 34.60 3.31
C ALA A 482 -18.91 34.54 3.09
N ARG A 483 -19.57 33.49 3.59
CA ARG A 483 -21.02 33.29 3.46
C ARG A 483 -21.78 33.49 4.77
N ASN A 484 -21.08 33.84 5.86
CA ASN A 484 -21.64 33.95 7.21
C ASN A 484 -22.39 32.68 7.66
N TYR A 485 -21.80 31.51 7.41
CA TYR A 485 -22.38 30.20 7.70
C TYR A 485 -21.84 29.56 8.98
N GLY A 486 -21.03 30.30 9.74
CA GLY A 486 -20.62 29.93 11.09
C GLY A 486 -19.22 29.31 11.16
N GLN A 487 -18.98 28.45 12.14
CA GLN A 487 -17.66 27.92 12.48
C GLN A 487 -17.56 26.43 12.16
N LEU A 488 -16.49 26.01 11.49
CA LEU A 488 -16.24 24.63 11.09
C LEU A 488 -16.18 23.70 12.32
N LYS A 489 -17.01 22.64 12.31
CA LYS A 489 -17.10 21.62 13.36
C LYS A 489 -17.04 20.19 12.80
N SER A 490 -16.28 20.03 11.73
CA SER A 490 -16.03 18.74 11.08
C SER A 490 -14.64 18.77 10.45
N ASP A 491 -14.14 17.61 10.02
CA ASP A 491 -13.08 17.62 9.00
C ASP A 491 -13.72 17.94 7.62
N VAL A 492 -12.90 18.24 6.62
CA VAL A 492 -13.39 18.39 5.23
C VAL A 492 -13.54 17.01 4.62
N PHE A 493 -14.78 16.55 4.46
CA PHE A 493 -15.07 15.22 3.93
C PHE A 493 -15.38 15.26 2.43
N TYR A 494 -15.27 14.10 1.78
CA TYR A 494 -15.92 13.84 0.51
C TYR A 494 -16.56 12.46 0.48
N PHE A 495 -17.59 12.34 -0.35
CA PHE A 495 -18.19 11.07 -0.72
C PHE A 495 -18.19 10.96 -2.24
N ASN A 496 -17.56 9.93 -2.77
CA ASN A 496 -17.49 9.61 -4.18
C ASN A 496 -18.22 8.30 -4.47
N VAL A 497 -18.75 8.19 -5.67
CA VAL A 497 -19.24 6.91 -6.21
C VAL A 497 -18.64 6.74 -7.59
N LEU A 498 -17.97 5.62 -7.81
CA LEU A 498 -17.36 5.24 -9.08
C LEU A 498 -18.19 4.17 -9.77
N ASP A 499 -18.42 4.34 -11.08
CA ASP A 499 -19.08 3.33 -11.91
C ASP A 499 -18.13 2.17 -12.31
N SER A 500 -18.65 1.19 -13.05
CA SER A 500 -17.87 0.04 -13.54
C SER A 500 -16.75 0.41 -14.51
N ALA A 501 -16.82 1.58 -15.15
CA ALA A 501 -15.78 2.16 -15.99
C ALA A 501 -14.84 3.09 -15.21
N LYS A 502 -14.95 3.13 -13.87
CA LYS A 502 -14.19 3.97 -12.94
C LYS A 502 -14.38 5.47 -13.15
N LYS A 503 -15.53 5.89 -13.67
CA LYS A 503 -15.91 7.30 -13.79
C LYS A 503 -16.73 7.75 -12.58
N HIS A 504 -16.61 9.03 -12.22
CA HIS A 504 -17.43 9.65 -11.18
C HIS A 504 -18.90 9.62 -11.59
N VAL A 505 -19.73 9.06 -10.71
CA VAL A 505 -21.18 9.20 -10.78
C VAL A 505 -21.51 10.63 -10.40
N GLN A 506 -22.16 11.38 -11.29
CA GLN A 506 -22.44 12.80 -11.06
C GLN A 506 -23.75 13.03 -10.29
N SER A 507 -24.67 12.07 -10.31
CA SER A 507 -25.92 12.15 -9.55
C SER A 507 -26.50 10.75 -9.30
N PHE A 508 -27.38 10.65 -8.32
CA PHE A 508 -28.13 9.43 -8.01
C PHE A 508 -29.47 9.38 -8.75
N ASN A 509 -29.59 10.04 -9.91
CA ASN A 509 -30.81 10.09 -10.73
C ASN A 509 -32.07 10.53 -9.93
N GLY A 510 -31.89 11.47 -9.00
CA GLY A 510 -32.97 11.98 -8.14
C GLY A 510 -33.31 11.12 -6.93
N ALA A 511 -32.66 9.96 -6.74
CA ALA A 511 -32.81 9.17 -5.51
C ALA A 511 -32.01 9.80 -4.35
N SER A 512 -32.62 9.79 -3.17
CA SER A 512 -31.97 10.28 -1.95
C SER A 512 -30.96 9.27 -1.42
N MET A 513 -29.72 9.71 -1.25
CA MET A 513 -28.68 9.03 -0.48
C MET A 513 -28.64 9.63 0.92
N PHE A 514 -28.76 8.78 1.93
CA PHE A 514 -28.51 9.15 3.32
C PHE A 514 -27.02 9.10 3.59
N ILE A 515 -26.45 10.14 4.20
CA ILE A 515 -25.06 10.17 4.64
C ILE A 515 -25.03 10.45 6.15
N MET A 516 -24.37 9.56 6.90
CA MET A 516 -24.01 9.76 8.30
C MET A 516 -22.56 10.24 8.35
N ALA A 517 -22.35 11.44 8.87
CA ALA A 517 -21.05 12.09 8.93
C ALA A 517 -20.65 12.41 10.37
N SER A 518 -19.35 12.35 10.66
CA SER A 518 -18.81 12.70 11.99
C SER A 518 -18.89 14.21 12.24
N TYR A 519 -19.25 14.57 13.47
CA TYR A 519 -19.44 15.95 13.92
C TYR A 519 -18.70 16.19 15.24
N LYS A 520 -17.96 17.30 15.29
CA LYS A 520 -17.10 17.69 16.43
C LYS A 520 -17.70 18.81 17.29
N GLY A 521 -18.88 19.30 16.94
CA GLY A 521 -19.52 20.40 17.66
C GLY A 521 -20.40 19.92 18.81
N SER A 522 -20.91 20.87 19.58
CA SER A 522 -21.67 20.62 20.81
C SER A 522 -23.15 20.99 20.70
N LYS A 523 -23.63 21.38 19.52
CA LYS A 523 -25.03 21.73 19.31
C LYS A 523 -25.90 20.49 19.34
N THR A 524 -27.14 20.65 19.79
CA THR A 524 -28.11 19.55 19.94
C THR A 524 -29.33 19.70 19.03
N ASP A 525 -29.47 20.84 18.35
CA ASP A 525 -30.58 21.14 17.44
C ASP A 525 -30.04 21.30 16.01
N VAL A 526 -30.68 20.62 15.05
CA VAL A 526 -30.34 20.69 13.62
C VAL A 526 -30.48 22.12 13.07
N ASN A 527 -31.30 22.96 13.71
CA ASN A 527 -31.44 24.37 13.36
C ASN A 527 -30.19 25.19 13.68
N ASP A 528 -29.32 24.72 14.56
CA ASP A 528 -28.11 25.43 15.00
C ASP A 528 -26.86 25.06 14.19
N ILE A 529 -27.00 24.22 13.16
CA ILE A 529 -25.90 23.81 12.29
C ILE A 529 -26.18 24.14 10.82
N ASN A 530 -25.12 24.26 10.04
CA ASN A 530 -25.14 24.28 8.58
C ASN A 530 -24.36 23.09 8.05
N ILE A 531 -24.88 22.42 7.03
CA ILE A 531 -24.12 21.43 6.24
C ILE A 531 -23.96 22.04 4.85
N MET A 532 -22.72 22.19 4.42
CA MET A 532 -22.41 22.64 3.06
C MET A 532 -21.99 21.45 2.23
N MET A 533 -22.47 21.41 0.99
CA MET A 533 -22.04 20.48 -0.03
C MET A 533 -21.47 21.22 -1.23
N ALA A 534 -20.40 20.68 -1.79
CA ALA A 534 -19.86 21.10 -3.07
C ALA A 534 -19.76 19.92 -4.02
N ASN A 535 -20.09 20.11 -5.29
CA ASN A 535 -19.92 19.06 -6.28
C ASN A 535 -18.43 18.79 -6.58
N TRP A 536 -18.14 17.69 -7.26
CA TRP A 536 -16.76 17.25 -7.55
C TRP A 536 -15.94 18.27 -8.33
N ASP A 537 -16.58 18.99 -9.26
CA ASP A 537 -15.93 20.00 -10.08
C ASP A 537 -15.77 21.35 -9.34
N LEU A 538 -16.24 21.45 -8.09
CA LEU A 538 -16.26 22.67 -7.27
C LEU A 538 -16.93 23.86 -7.95
N THR A 539 -17.87 23.58 -8.86
CA THR A 539 -18.63 24.59 -9.61
C THR A 539 -19.90 25.02 -8.89
N SER A 540 -20.41 24.18 -7.99
CA SER A 540 -21.55 24.49 -7.12
C SER A 540 -21.18 24.27 -5.65
N ILE A 541 -21.62 25.19 -4.79
CA ILE A 541 -21.55 25.04 -3.34
C ILE A 541 -22.89 25.46 -2.76
N THR A 542 -23.60 24.53 -2.15
CA THR A 542 -24.96 24.71 -1.63
C THR A 542 -25.02 24.32 -0.15
N THR A 543 -26.01 24.85 0.55
CA THR A 543 -26.35 24.43 1.91
C THR A 543 -27.46 23.38 1.85
N ILE A 544 -27.31 22.28 2.57
CA ILE A 544 -28.39 21.31 2.76
C ILE A 544 -29.50 21.98 3.57
N ALA A 545 -30.73 21.90 3.07
CA ALA A 545 -31.88 22.45 3.76
C ALA A 545 -32.10 21.72 5.09
N THR A 546 -32.53 22.43 6.13
CA THR A 546 -32.74 21.83 7.46
C THR A 546 -33.73 20.66 7.43
N SER A 547 -34.70 20.66 6.50
CA SER A 547 -35.64 19.55 6.30
C SER A 547 -34.97 18.24 5.84
N GLU A 548 -33.79 18.34 5.25
CA GLU A 548 -32.99 17.19 4.78
C GLU A 548 -31.99 16.71 5.84
N ILE A 549 -31.90 17.39 6.99
CA ILE A 549 -31.11 16.95 8.14
C ILE A 549 -32.03 16.17 9.08
N LEU A 550 -31.83 14.86 9.15
CA LEU A 550 -32.75 13.94 9.81
C LEU A 550 -32.50 13.84 11.32
N MET A 551 -31.23 13.82 11.71
CA MET A 551 -30.82 13.60 13.09
C MET A 551 -29.40 14.11 13.31
N MET A 552 -29.13 14.54 14.54
CA MET A 552 -27.78 14.78 15.00
C MET A 552 -27.59 14.31 16.44
N ALA A 553 -26.33 14.05 16.78
CA ALA A 553 -25.86 13.88 18.14
C ALA A 553 -24.60 14.74 18.34
N PRO A 554 -24.49 15.51 19.43
CA PRO A 554 -23.29 16.31 19.71
C PRO A 554 -22.09 15.41 20.00
N ALA A 555 -20.89 15.95 19.81
CA ALA A 555 -19.68 15.32 20.32
C ALA A 555 -19.65 15.35 21.85
N THR A 556 -19.10 14.30 22.45
CA THR A 556 -18.82 14.20 23.88
C THR A 556 -17.30 14.25 24.11
N GLY A 557 -16.85 14.35 25.36
CA GLY A 557 -15.42 14.42 25.67
C GLY A 557 -14.61 13.19 25.23
N GLU A 558 -15.27 12.06 25.00
CA GLU A 558 -14.64 10.77 24.65
C GLU A 558 -15.04 10.25 23.25
N GLU A 559 -16.13 10.75 22.65
CA GLU A 559 -16.65 10.26 21.37
C GLU A 559 -17.07 11.41 20.44
N ALA A 560 -16.78 11.27 19.15
CA ALA A 560 -17.28 12.20 18.14
C ALA A 560 -18.81 12.05 17.99
N GLY A 561 -19.49 13.16 17.76
CA GLY A 561 -20.90 13.17 17.42
C GLY A 561 -21.14 12.78 15.97
N PHE A 562 -22.39 12.84 15.53
CA PHE A 562 -22.74 12.59 14.13
C PHE A 562 -23.88 13.48 13.65
N VAL A 563 -23.96 13.65 12.34
CA VAL A 563 -25.12 14.25 11.65
C VAL A 563 -25.53 13.33 10.51
N LEU A 564 -26.82 13.03 10.42
CA LEU A 564 -27.42 12.28 9.31
C LEU A 564 -28.22 13.24 8.42
N PHE A 565 -27.88 13.29 7.13
CA PHE A 565 -28.54 14.17 6.15
C PHE A 565 -28.75 13.45 4.81
N LYS A 566 -29.56 14.05 3.93
CA LYS A 566 -29.80 13.55 2.57
C LYS A 566 -29.06 14.36 1.52
N THR A 567 -28.64 13.68 0.47
CA THR A 567 -28.13 14.28 -0.77
C THR A 567 -28.56 13.46 -1.99
N THR A 568 -28.63 14.10 -3.16
CA THR A 568 -28.94 13.45 -4.44
C THR A 568 -27.70 13.33 -5.34
N GLU A 569 -26.55 13.81 -4.88
CA GLU A 569 -25.28 13.76 -5.60
C GLU A 569 -24.08 13.54 -4.66
N PRO A 570 -23.01 12.90 -5.14
CA PRO A 570 -21.74 12.81 -4.42
C PRO A 570 -20.95 14.12 -4.53
N GLY A 571 -20.04 14.35 -3.59
CA GLY A 571 -19.23 15.57 -3.54
C GLY A 571 -18.51 15.76 -2.22
N TYR A 572 -17.99 16.97 -2.02
CA TYR A 572 -17.38 17.41 -0.77
C TYR A 572 -18.45 17.91 0.19
N PHE A 573 -18.23 17.74 1.49
CA PHE A 573 -19.12 18.29 2.50
C PHE A 573 -18.43 18.64 3.80
N ILE A 574 -19.00 19.64 4.48
CA ILE A 574 -18.58 20.13 5.79
C ILE A 574 -19.80 20.46 6.65
N ILE A 575 -19.61 20.39 7.96
CA ILE A 575 -20.58 20.75 8.99
C ILE A 575 -20.01 21.91 9.82
N ALA A 576 -20.84 22.93 10.05
CA ALA A 576 -20.51 24.13 10.81
C ALA A 576 -21.59 24.45 11.85
N ASP A 577 -21.17 25.02 12.98
CA ASP A 577 -22.09 25.59 13.97
C ASP A 577 -22.43 27.03 13.58
N LYS A 578 -23.73 27.37 13.62
CA LYS A 578 -24.22 28.74 13.39
C LYS A 578 -23.86 29.69 14.52
#